data_AF-A0A220W6N9-F1
#
_entry.id   AF-A0A220W6N9-F1
#
_cell.length_a   1.000
_cell.length_b   1.000
_cell.length_c   1.000
_cell.angle_alpha   90.00
_cell.angle_beta   90.00
_cell.angle_gamma   90.00
#
_symmetry.space_group_name_H-M   'P 1'
#
loop_
_entity.id
_entity.type
_entity.pdbx_description
1 polymer ?
#
loop_
_entity_poly.entity_id
_entity_poly.type
_entity_poly.pdbx_seq_one_letter_code
_entity_poly.pdbx_strand_id
1 'polypeptide(L)'
;MHRERVEVIHAEENTPSQPRRSGYVYFIQCELTKLVKIGFSESYPTKRMRGLQTGSGGKLHLIAFIKTTFDREGELHRRFAEQHERGEWFRLEGDLADWLMELDA
;
A
#
# COMPACT_ATOMS: atom_id res chain seq x y z
N MET A 1 -19.99 52.32 -26.34
CA MET A 1 -20.48 51.44 -27.43
C MET A 1 -19.40 50.42 -27.73
N HIS A 2 -19.80 49.16 -27.97
CA HIS A 2 -19.00 47.97 -28.32
C HIS A 2 -18.14 47.37 -27.17
N ARG A 3 -18.54 46.23 -26.55
CA ARG A 3 -18.42 44.82 -27.03
C ARG A 3 -16.94 44.41 -27.13
N GLU A 4 -16.41 43.30 -26.61
CA GLU A 4 -16.91 42.09 -25.96
C GLU A 4 -15.68 41.34 -25.36
N ARG A 5 -15.93 40.44 -24.41
CA ARG A 5 -15.03 39.50 -23.70
C ARG A 5 -13.88 38.87 -24.51
N VAL A 6 -12.76 38.57 -23.84
CA VAL A 6 -12.17 37.20 -23.82
C VAL A 6 -11.54 36.94 -22.44
N GLU A 7 -12.19 36.10 -21.63
CA GLU A 7 -11.55 35.47 -20.47
C GLU A 7 -10.57 34.41 -21.00
N VAL A 8 -9.27 34.64 -20.84
CA VAL A 8 -8.27 33.61 -21.14
C VAL A 8 -8.21 32.68 -19.94
N ILE A 9 -9.00 31.62 -20.00
CA ILE A 9 -8.82 30.40 -19.21
C ILE A 9 -7.50 29.74 -19.65
N HIS A 10 -6.41 30.01 -18.94
CA HIS A 10 -5.25 29.13 -18.99
C HIS A 10 -5.57 27.88 -18.17
N ALA A 11 -5.80 26.77 -18.88
CA ALA A 11 -5.74 25.44 -18.29
C ALA A 11 -4.26 25.18 -17.95
N GLU A 12 -3.91 25.25 -16.66
CA GLU A 12 -2.56 24.89 -16.21
C GLU A 12 -2.37 23.37 -16.30
N GLU A 13 -1.70 22.99 -17.38
CA GLU A 13 -0.56 22.08 -17.50
C GLU A 13 -0.49 20.84 -16.58
N ASN A 14 -0.54 19.70 -17.26
CA ASN A 14 -0.30 18.34 -16.76
C ASN A 14 1.21 18.17 -16.49
N THR A 15 1.67 18.58 -15.31
CA THR A 15 3.06 18.36 -14.88
C THR A 15 3.32 16.85 -14.71
N PRO A 16 4.41 16.27 -15.25
CA PRO A 16 4.80 14.91 -14.88
C PRO A 16 5.14 14.93 -13.38
N SER A 17 4.23 14.43 -12.55
CA SER A 17 4.50 14.20 -11.13
C SER A 17 5.76 13.33 -11.05
N GLN A 18 6.74 13.75 -10.24
CA GLN A 18 8.00 13.06 -9.94
C GLN A 18 7.86 11.53 -10.04
N PRO A 19 8.83 10.79 -10.62
CA PRO A 19 8.72 9.35 -10.78
C PRO A 19 8.41 8.71 -9.43
N ARG A 20 7.20 8.15 -9.32
CA ARG A 20 6.74 7.55 -8.07
C ARG A 20 7.68 6.39 -7.74
N ARG A 21 8.11 6.31 -6.49
CA ARG A 21 9.09 5.32 -6.06
C ARG A 21 8.56 3.92 -6.36
N SER A 22 9.25 3.20 -7.23
CA SER A 22 8.96 1.81 -7.59
C SER A 22 9.51 0.87 -6.52
N GLY A 23 8.78 -0.20 -6.24
CA GLY A 23 9.16 -1.17 -5.22
C GLY A 23 8.10 -2.25 -5.08
N TYR A 24 7.81 -2.62 -3.84
CA TYR A 24 6.90 -3.69 -3.49
C TYR A 24 5.98 -3.25 -2.35
N VAL A 25 4.69 -3.50 -2.49
CA VAL A 25 3.80 -3.59 -1.32
C VAL A 25 3.82 -5.04 -0.85
N TYR A 26 4.02 -5.24 0.45
CA TYR A 26 4.11 -6.55 1.08
C TYR A 26 3.04 -6.74 2.15
N PHE A 27 2.72 -8.02 2.37
CA PHE A 27 1.80 -8.50 3.40
C PHE A 27 2.56 -9.45 4.31
N ILE A 28 2.82 -9.03 5.54
CA ILE A 28 3.57 -9.83 6.52
C ILE A 28 2.64 -10.17 7.69
N GLN A 29 2.37 -11.46 7.89
CA GLN A 29 1.57 -11.92 9.02
C GLN A 29 2.44 -12.14 10.25
N CYS A 30 1.96 -11.69 11.41
CA CYS A 30 2.52 -12.07 12.70
C CYS A 30 1.80 -13.32 13.23
N GLU A 31 2.52 -14.41 13.45
CA GLU A 31 1.95 -15.68 13.88
C GLU A 31 1.27 -15.60 15.26
N LEU A 32 1.80 -14.77 16.16
CA LEU A 32 1.29 -14.61 17.52
C LEU A 32 -0.04 -13.84 17.56
N THR A 33 -0.14 -12.75 16.78
CA THR A 33 -1.31 -11.86 16.81
C THR A 33 -2.31 -12.17 15.69
N LYS A 34 -1.92 -12.97 14.70
CA LYS A 34 -2.65 -13.24 13.45
C LYS A 34 -2.90 -12.03 12.55
N LEU A 35 -2.45 -10.83 12.96
CA LEU A 35 -2.56 -9.61 12.18
C LEU A 35 -1.57 -9.61 11.00
N VAL A 36 -1.96 -8.92 9.93
CA VAL A 36 -1.17 -8.72 8.73
C VAL A 36 -0.74 -7.27 8.64
N LYS A 37 0.56 -7.06 8.45
CA LYS A 37 1.14 -5.77 8.14
C LYS A 37 1.12 -5.53 6.65
N ILE A 38 0.56 -4.40 6.22
CA ILE A 38 0.63 -3.91 4.84
C ILE A 38 1.66 -2.79 4.81
N GLY A 39 2.73 -2.93 4.03
CA GLY A 39 3.74 -1.88 3.93
C GLY A 39 4.52 -1.87 2.62
N PHE A 40 5.24 -0.79 2.35
CA PHE A 40 6.07 -0.65 1.15
C PHE A 40 7.57 -0.86 1.41
N SER A 41 8.30 -1.36 0.39
CA SER A 41 9.76 -1.34 0.34
C SER A 41 10.27 -1.18 -1.09
N GLU A 42 11.33 -0.38 -1.27
CA GLU A 42 12.07 -0.28 -2.53
C GLU A 42 12.90 -1.56 -2.81
N SER A 43 13.14 -2.37 -1.78
CA SER A 43 13.88 -3.63 -1.86
C SER A 43 12.95 -4.84 -1.70
N TYR A 44 13.44 -6.04 -2.04
CA TYR A 44 12.62 -7.25 -1.96
C TYR A 44 12.09 -7.49 -0.53
N PRO A 45 10.79 -7.77 -0.35
CA PRO A 45 10.13 -7.77 0.96
C PRO A 45 10.73 -8.67 2.04
N THR A 46 11.40 -9.76 1.66
CA THR A 46 12.04 -10.66 2.64
C THR A 46 13.11 -9.96 3.47
N LYS A 47 13.81 -8.97 2.90
CA LYS A 47 14.78 -8.14 3.64
C LYS A 47 14.07 -7.31 4.71
N ARG A 48 12.92 -6.72 4.38
CA ARG A 48 12.12 -5.93 5.32
C ARG A 48 11.54 -6.81 6.42
N MET A 49 11.00 -7.99 6.09
CA MET A 49 10.52 -8.97 7.07
C MET A 49 11.60 -9.36 8.08
N ARG A 50 12.81 -9.69 7.62
CA ARG A 50 13.95 -10.02 8.50
C ARG A 50 14.31 -8.86 9.43
N GLY A 51 14.29 -7.63 8.92
CA GLY A 51 14.53 -6.44 9.73
C GLY A 51 13.43 -6.18 10.77
N LEU A 52 12.17 -6.49 10.46
CA LEU A 52 11.06 -6.37 11.41
C LEU A 52 11.08 -7.48 12.47
N GLN A 53 11.56 -8.67 12.11
CA GLN A 53 11.61 -9.83 13.01
C GLN A 53 12.48 -9.58 14.25
N THR A 54 13.53 -8.76 14.15
CA THR A 54 14.44 -8.47 15.28
C THR A 54 13.75 -7.75 16.44
N GLY A 55 12.68 -7.00 16.16
CA GLY A 55 11.87 -6.31 17.15
C GLY A 55 10.50 -6.96 17.41
N SER A 56 10.22 -8.13 16.83
CA SER A 56 8.94 -8.82 17.00
C SER A 56 9.08 -10.03 17.91
N GLY A 57 8.26 -10.09 18.97
CA GLY A 57 8.18 -11.25 19.85
C GLY A 57 7.50 -12.48 19.21
N GLY A 58 6.80 -12.30 18.07
CA GLY A 58 6.19 -13.38 17.30
C GLY A 58 6.93 -13.63 15.99
N LYS A 59 6.83 -14.86 15.45
CA LYS A 59 7.36 -15.18 14.12
C LYS A 59 6.58 -14.41 13.05
N LEU A 60 7.30 -13.84 12.10
CA LEU A 60 6.74 -13.10 10.97
C LEU A 60 6.85 -13.95 9.69
N HIS A 61 5.78 -13.95 8.92
CA HIS A 61 5.68 -14.68 7.65
C HIS A 61 5.34 -13.69 6.54
N LEU A 62 6.17 -13.62 5.50
CA LEU A 62 5.81 -12.93 4.27
C LEU A 62 4.81 -13.81 3.52
N ILE A 63 3.55 -13.40 3.50
CA ILE A 63 2.46 -14.20 2.92
C ILE A 63 2.14 -13.77 1.48
N ALA A 64 2.35 -12.50 1.12
CA ALA A 64 2.17 -12.02 -0.24
C ALA A 64 2.99 -10.74 -0.50
N PHE A 65 3.21 -10.43 -1.77
CA PHE A 65 3.72 -9.14 -2.21
C PHE A 65 3.35 -8.85 -3.66
N ILE A 66 3.29 -7.56 -4.01
CA ILE A 66 3.07 -7.09 -5.38
C ILE A 66 4.14 -6.07 -5.76
N LYS A 67 4.64 -6.15 -7.00
CA LYS A 67 5.55 -5.14 -7.56
C LYS A 67 4.73 -3.94 -8.02
N THR A 68 4.98 -2.77 -7.45
CA THR A 68 4.13 -1.59 -7.63
C THR A 68 4.88 -0.30 -7.23
N THR A 69 4.19 0.84 -7.24
CA THR A 69 4.69 2.12 -6.70
C THR A 69 4.21 2.37 -5.29
N PHE A 70 4.88 3.30 -4.59
CA PHE A 70 4.60 3.69 -3.21
C PHE A 70 3.11 4.02 -2.94
N ASP A 71 2.44 4.71 -3.85
CA ASP A 71 1.03 5.10 -3.68
C ASP A 71 0.08 3.93 -3.43
N ARG A 72 0.44 2.75 -3.96
CA ARG A 72 -0.41 1.56 -3.86
C ARG A 72 -0.58 1.10 -2.42
N GLU A 73 0.39 1.38 -1.55
CA GLU A 73 0.25 1.11 -0.11
C GLU A 73 -0.95 1.86 0.48
N GLY A 74 -1.03 3.17 0.23
CA GLY A 74 -2.11 4.01 0.74
C GLY A 74 -3.46 3.66 0.13
N GLU A 75 -3.50 3.24 -1.14
CA GLU A 75 -4.72 2.70 -1.76
C GLU A 75 -5.21 1.44 -1.05
N LEU A 76 -4.31 0.50 -0.75
CA LEU A 76 -4.65 -0.75 -0.09
C LEU A 76 -5.03 -0.54 1.38
N HIS A 77 -4.37 0.39 2.09
CA HIS A 77 -4.80 0.80 3.43
C HIS A 77 -6.22 1.37 3.43
N ARG A 78 -6.57 2.19 2.43
CA ARG A 78 -7.94 2.71 2.28
C ARG A 78 -8.95 1.62 1.93
N ARG A 79 -8.57 0.70 1.03
CA ARG A 79 -9.42 -0.42 0.64
C ARG A 79 -9.78 -1.29 1.84
N PHE A 80 -8.78 -1.67 2.65
CA PHE A 80 -8.97 -2.57 3.79
C PHE A 80 -9.18 -1.82 5.11
N ALA A 81 -9.75 -0.61 5.07
CA ALA A 81 -9.96 0.21 6.25
C ALA A 81 -10.87 -0.46 7.29
N GLU A 82 -11.82 -1.30 6.86
CA GLU A 82 -12.69 -2.08 7.75
C GLU A 82 -11.94 -3.16 8.54
N GLN A 83 -10.83 -3.65 7.98
CA GLN A 83 -9.94 -4.62 8.62
C GLN A 83 -8.82 -3.95 9.41
N HIS A 84 -8.73 -2.61 9.40
CA HIS A 84 -7.69 -1.89 10.13
C HIS A 84 -7.80 -2.15 11.63
N GLU A 85 -6.67 -2.51 12.26
CA GLU A 85 -6.60 -2.75 13.71
C GLU A 85 -5.78 -1.64 14.39
N ARG A 86 -4.53 -1.46 13.97
CA ARG A 86 -3.65 -0.41 14.52
C ARG A 86 -2.45 -0.13 13.62
N GLY A 87 -2.09 1.14 13.48
CA GLY A 87 -0.92 1.55 12.68
C GLY A 87 -1.02 1.00 11.26
N GLU A 88 -0.12 0.09 10.88
CA GLU A 88 -0.10 -0.57 9.57
C GLU A 88 -0.54 -2.05 9.66
N TRP A 89 -1.21 -2.45 10.75
CA TRP A 89 -1.66 -3.82 11.01
C TRP A 89 -3.17 -3.96 10.83
N PHE A 90 -3.57 -5.04 10.15
CA PHE A 90 -4.92 -5.33 9.71
C PHE A 90 -5.32 -6.77 10.10
N ARG A 91 -6.61 -7.01 10.30
CA ARG A 91 -7.20 -8.32 10.56
C ARG A 91 -7.26 -9.11 9.24
N LEU A 92 -6.77 -10.36 9.24
CA LEU A 92 -6.81 -11.23 8.06
C LEU A 92 -8.19 -11.87 7.92
N GLU A 93 -9.17 -11.09 7.47
CA GLU A 93 -10.56 -11.50 7.26
C GLU A 93 -11.23 -10.59 6.21
N GLY A 94 -12.44 -10.96 5.77
CA GLY A 94 -13.22 -10.17 4.81
C GLY A 94 -12.45 -9.87 3.52
N ASP A 95 -12.59 -8.64 3.01
CA ASP A 95 -12.00 -8.21 1.74
C ASP A 95 -10.48 -8.42 1.67
N LEU A 96 -9.76 -8.28 2.79
CA LEU A 96 -8.31 -8.54 2.80
C LEU A 96 -7.98 -10.03 2.59
N ALA A 97 -8.72 -10.93 3.25
CA ALA A 97 -8.49 -12.36 3.11
C ALA A 97 -8.86 -12.84 1.71
N ASP A 98 -10.03 -12.42 1.21
CA ASP A 98 -10.52 -12.79 -0.12
C ASP A 98 -9.54 -12.31 -1.20
N TRP A 99 -9.10 -11.05 -1.12
CA TRP A 99 -8.15 -10.48 -2.08
C TRP A 99 -6.79 -11.18 -2.08
N LEU A 100 -6.30 -11.62 -0.92
CA LEU A 100 -5.04 -12.37 -0.84
C LEU A 100 -5.16 -13.78 -1.43
N MET A 101 -6.31 -14.45 -1.26
CA MET A 101 -6.56 -15.75 -1.89
C MET A 101 -6.57 -15.64 -3.42
N GLU A 102 -7.14 -14.56 -3.97
CA GLU A 102 -7.17 -14.30 -5.41
C GLU A 102 -5.78 -13.98 -5.99
N LEU A 103 -4.85 -13.47 -5.18
CA LEU A 103 -3.50 -13.12 -5.63
C LEU A 103 -2.61 -14.35 -5.86
N ASP A 104 -2.82 -15.40 -5.06
CA ASP A 104 -2.05 -16.66 -5.11
C ASP A 104 -2.66 -17.70 -6.07
N ALA A 105 -3.82 -17.41 -6.68
CA ALA A 105 -4.52 -18.26 -7.64
C ALA A 105 -3.98 -18.11 -9.07
#